data_AF-A0A7C5JWD0-F1
#
_entry.id   AF-A0A7C5JWD0-F1
#
_cell.length_a   1.000
_cell.length_b   1.000
_cell.length_c   1.000
_cell.angle_alpha   90.00
_cell.angle_beta   90.00
_cell.angle_gamma   90.00
#
_symmetry.space_group_name_H-M   'P 1'
#
loop_
_entity.id
_entity.type
_entity.pdbx_description
1 polymer ?
#
loop_
_entity_poly.entity_id
_entity_poly.type
_entity_poly.pdbx_seq_one_letter_code
_entity_poly.pdbx_strand_id
1 'polypeptide(L)'
;MFATLVDAPTLHAHMRDPDWAVFDCRFDLEDPDAGEGAYLIGHIPGAVYVHLDRDLCAPRTGRNGRHPLPPTDLLAETFARLGIDEHVQVIAYDDRGGGFAARLWWSLRYLGHPASAVLDGGIQAWIEAGFPLTTDPERRSRRTFVPRPRPDRLVTLEDLLGAQDLLLIDSRSRERYLGEEEPLDPVAGHIPGARNRFWGTNLDPQGRFRSPESLRRSWRRLLGTRDSAQAIVYCGSGVTGCHNILSMVHAGLHEPRLYAGSWSEWCSDPARPIATGEEPPLSDG
;
A
#
# COMPACT_ATOMS: atom_id res chain seq x y z
N MET A 1 -14.57 -14.16 4.83
CA MET A 1 -14.05 -12.91 4.22
C MET A 1 -12.59 -12.77 4.60
N PHE A 2 -11.75 -12.44 3.63
CA PHE A 2 -10.32 -12.19 3.80
C PHE A 2 -10.09 -10.71 4.08
N ALA A 3 -9.24 -10.42 5.07
CA ALA A 3 -8.93 -9.05 5.50
C ALA A 3 -7.48 -8.62 5.22
N THR A 4 -6.61 -9.56 4.83
CA THR A 4 -5.19 -9.29 4.56
C THR A 4 -4.72 -9.91 3.25
N LEU A 5 -4.56 -11.23 3.19
CA LEU A 5 -4.00 -11.96 2.05
C LEU A 5 -4.95 -13.08 1.63
N VAL A 6 -4.94 -13.41 0.34
CA VAL A 6 -5.62 -14.59 -0.22
C VAL A 6 -4.64 -15.30 -1.17
N ASP A 7 -4.70 -16.63 -1.24
CA ASP A 7 -3.87 -17.39 -2.18
C ASP A 7 -4.58 -17.58 -3.54
N ALA A 8 -3.79 -17.91 -4.57
CA ALA A 8 -4.32 -18.11 -5.92
C ALA A 8 -5.36 -19.25 -6.02
N PRO A 9 -5.16 -20.43 -5.40
CA PRO A 9 -6.18 -21.49 -5.43
C PRO A 9 -7.52 -21.07 -4.83
N THR A 10 -7.51 -20.32 -3.73
CA THR A 10 -8.72 -19.78 -3.11
C THR A 10 -9.39 -18.78 -4.03
N LEU A 11 -8.63 -17.83 -4.59
CA LEU A 11 -9.19 -16.87 -5.55
C LEU A 11 -9.84 -17.60 -6.74
N HIS A 12 -9.14 -18.58 -7.32
CA HIS A 12 -9.64 -19.36 -8.45
C HIS A 12 -10.97 -20.07 -8.14
N ALA A 13 -11.12 -20.61 -6.92
CA ALA A 13 -12.36 -21.26 -6.49
C ALA A 13 -13.56 -20.29 -6.43
N HIS A 14 -13.32 -18.99 -6.30
CA HIS A 14 -14.34 -17.95 -6.22
C HIS A 14 -14.53 -17.14 -7.51
N MET A 15 -13.95 -17.55 -8.64
CA MET A 15 -13.99 -16.75 -9.87
C MET A 15 -15.38 -16.54 -10.49
N ARG A 16 -16.37 -17.32 -10.07
CA ARG A 16 -17.76 -17.20 -10.51
C ARG A 16 -18.65 -16.52 -9.46
N ASP A 17 -18.09 -16.12 -8.33
CA ASP A 17 -18.81 -15.46 -7.26
C ASP A 17 -19.01 -13.97 -7.61
N PRO A 18 -20.26 -13.50 -7.81
CA PRO A 18 -20.51 -12.12 -8.19
C PRO A 18 -20.10 -11.10 -7.11
N ASP A 19 -19.97 -11.55 -5.86
CA ASP A 19 -19.55 -10.74 -4.73
C ASP A 19 -18.04 -10.86 -4.46
N TRP A 20 -17.28 -11.44 -5.38
CA TRP A 20 -15.82 -11.28 -5.43
C TRP A 20 -15.45 -10.32 -6.55
N ALA A 21 -14.66 -9.30 -6.22
CA ALA A 21 -14.16 -8.32 -7.16
C ALA A 21 -12.64 -8.37 -7.18
N VAL A 22 -12.07 -8.61 -8.37
CA VAL A 22 -10.62 -8.69 -8.56
C VAL A 22 -10.14 -7.40 -9.22
N PHE A 23 -9.04 -6.83 -8.75
CA PHE A 23 -8.46 -5.62 -9.31
C PHE A 23 -6.98 -5.78 -9.59
N ASP A 24 -6.61 -5.48 -10.83
CA ASP A 24 -5.22 -5.40 -11.27
C ASP A 24 -4.69 -3.99 -10.96
N CYS A 25 -3.70 -3.92 -10.09
CA CYS A 25 -3.06 -2.68 -9.63
C CYS A 25 -1.61 -2.59 -10.11
N ARG A 26 -1.22 -3.33 -11.17
CA ARG A 26 0.12 -3.21 -11.75
C ARG A 26 0.39 -1.77 -12.17
N PHE A 27 1.58 -1.30 -11.87
CA PHE A 27 2.00 0.08 -12.12
C PHE A 27 3.51 0.18 -12.20
N ASP A 28 4.01 1.17 -12.93
CA ASP A 28 5.42 1.54 -12.94
C ASP A 28 5.53 3.05 -12.68
N LEU A 29 6.47 3.45 -11.83
CA LEU A 29 6.63 4.86 -11.44
C LEU A 29 7.33 5.69 -12.52
N GLU A 30 8.08 5.05 -13.41
CA GLU A 30 8.78 5.68 -14.53
C GLU A 30 7.93 5.67 -15.81
N ASP A 31 7.04 4.68 -15.94
CA ASP A 31 6.08 4.54 -17.05
C ASP A 31 4.66 4.25 -16.53
N PRO A 32 3.85 5.30 -16.26
CA PRO A 32 2.47 5.14 -15.76
C PRO A 32 1.56 4.27 -16.65
N ASP A 33 1.85 4.18 -17.96
CA ASP A 33 1.04 3.40 -18.90
C ASP A 33 1.41 1.91 -18.91
N ALA A 34 2.57 1.53 -18.37
CA ALA A 34 3.08 0.15 -18.39
C ALA A 34 2.12 -0.84 -17.73
N GLY A 35 1.48 -0.43 -16.63
CA GLY A 35 0.52 -1.27 -15.90
C GLY A 35 -0.72 -1.60 -16.73
N GLU A 36 -1.30 -0.58 -17.37
CA GLU A 36 -2.48 -0.74 -18.24
C GLU A 36 -2.12 -1.56 -19.49
N GLY A 37 -0.94 -1.32 -20.07
CA GLY A 37 -0.41 -2.13 -21.16
C GLY A 37 -0.25 -3.61 -20.77
N ALA A 38 0.29 -3.89 -19.60
CA ALA A 38 0.45 -5.26 -19.10
C ALA A 38 -0.89 -5.94 -18.83
N TYR A 39 -1.91 -5.19 -18.37
CA TYR A 39 -3.29 -5.66 -18.23
C TYR A 39 -3.88 -6.10 -19.56
N LEU A 40 -3.74 -5.30 -20.61
CA LEU A 40 -4.27 -5.61 -21.94
C LEU A 40 -3.58 -6.82 -22.59
N ILE A 41 -2.31 -7.08 -22.28
CA ILE A 41 -1.57 -8.26 -22.76
C ILE A 41 -2.02 -9.55 -22.05
N GLY A 42 -2.43 -9.45 -20.78
CA GLY A 42 -2.93 -10.58 -20.03
C GLY A 42 -3.14 -10.26 -18.55
N HIS A 43 -4.30 -10.64 -18.02
CA HIS A 43 -4.68 -10.42 -16.62
C HIS A 43 -5.53 -11.58 -16.09
N ILE A 44 -5.76 -11.59 -14.77
CA ILE A 44 -6.61 -12.60 -14.11
C ILE A 44 -8.06 -12.42 -14.60
N PRO A 45 -8.76 -13.49 -15.05
CA PRO A 45 -10.15 -13.40 -15.51
C PRO A 45 -11.06 -12.67 -14.52
N GLY A 46 -11.87 -11.73 -15.02
CA GLY A 46 -12.76 -10.92 -14.18
C GLY A 46 -12.08 -9.80 -13.39
N ALA A 47 -10.77 -9.58 -13.58
CA ALA A 47 -10.07 -8.46 -12.96
C ALA A 47 -10.32 -7.15 -13.72
N VAL A 48 -10.62 -6.08 -12.99
CA VAL A 48 -10.70 -4.71 -13.52
C VAL A 48 -9.38 -3.99 -13.25
N TYR A 49 -8.84 -3.29 -14.24
CA TYR A 49 -7.65 -2.49 -14.04
C TYR A 49 -7.94 -1.24 -13.18
N VAL A 50 -7.10 -0.99 -12.18
CA VAL A 50 -7.13 0.18 -11.30
C VAL A 50 -5.80 0.91 -11.41
N HIS A 51 -5.82 2.06 -12.06
CA HIS A 51 -4.62 2.86 -12.27
C HIS A 51 -4.32 3.67 -11.02
N LEU A 52 -3.06 3.64 -10.56
CA LEU A 52 -2.64 4.33 -9.32
C LEU A 52 -3.02 5.82 -9.36
N ASP A 53 -2.51 6.56 -10.35
CA ASP A 53 -2.71 8.02 -10.39
C ASP A 53 -4.15 8.44 -10.66
N ARG A 54 -4.83 7.77 -11.60
CA ARG A 54 -6.18 8.14 -12.05
C ARG A 54 -7.27 7.75 -11.07
N ASP A 55 -7.13 6.60 -10.41
CA ASP A 55 -8.21 6.01 -9.62
C ASP A 55 -7.96 6.12 -8.10
N LEU A 56 -6.70 6.13 -7.64
CA LEU A 56 -6.34 6.08 -6.21
C LEU A 56 -5.62 7.33 -5.70
N CYS A 57 -5.46 8.35 -6.54
CA CYS A 57 -4.75 9.59 -6.21
C CYS A 57 -5.53 10.84 -6.61
N ALA A 58 -5.38 11.89 -5.82
CA ALA A 58 -5.81 13.23 -6.20
C ALA A 58 -4.75 13.90 -7.09
N PRO A 59 -5.13 14.95 -7.85
CA PRO A 59 -4.18 15.76 -8.59
C PRO A 59 -3.07 16.34 -7.70
N ARG A 60 -1.85 16.40 -8.25
CA ARG A 60 -0.72 17.08 -7.62
C ARG A 60 -0.96 18.59 -7.64
N THR A 61 -0.65 19.25 -6.52
CA THR A 61 -0.75 20.71 -6.37
C THR A 61 0.62 21.38 -6.32
N GLY A 62 1.70 20.59 -6.39
CA GLY A 62 3.08 21.06 -6.18
C GLY A 62 3.46 21.27 -4.71
N ARG A 63 2.47 21.28 -3.81
CA ARG A 63 2.68 21.35 -2.35
C ARG A 63 2.38 20.04 -1.63
N ASN A 64 1.62 19.15 -2.27
CA ASN A 64 1.36 17.79 -1.79
C ASN A 64 2.39 16.78 -2.33
N GLY A 65 2.38 15.57 -1.77
CA GLY A 65 3.21 14.46 -2.25
C GLY A 65 2.86 13.99 -3.67
N ARG A 66 3.66 13.08 -4.24
CA ARG A 66 3.48 12.59 -5.62
C ARG A 66 2.19 11.80 -5.86
N HIS A 67 1.68 11.10 -4.85
CA HIS A 67 0.44 10.32 -4.92
C HIS A 67 -0.53 10.73 -3.79
N PRO A 68 -1.08 11.95 -3.84
CA PRO A 68 -1.92 12.48 -2.76
C PRO A 68 -3.16 11.60 -2.59
N LEU A 69 -3.61 11.39 -1.34
CA LEU A 69 -4.85 10.67 -1.10
C LEU A 69 -6.05 11.52 -1.60
N PRO A 70 -7.00 10.95 -2.36
CA PRO A 70 -8.20 11.67 -2.76
C PRO A 70 -9.07 12.05 -1.55
N PRO A 71 -9.83 13.15 -1.65
CA PRO A 71 -10.98 13.38 -0.78
C PRO A 71 -11.89 12.15 -0.66
N THR A 72 -12.50 11.95 0.51
CA THR A 72 -13.29 10.76 0.82
C THR A 72 -14.46 10.53 -0.14
N ASP A 73 -15.12 11.59 -0.58
CA ASP A 73 -16.22 11.55 -1.55
C ASP A 73 -15.76 11.07 -2.93
N LEU A 74 -14.62 11.56 -3.42
CA LEU A 74 -14.05 11.10 -4.70
C LEU A 74 -13.59 9.64 -4.64
N LEU A 75 -12.98 9.23 -3.52
CA LEU A 75 -12.56 7.84 -3.34
C LEU A 75 -13.77 6.89 -3.21
N ALA A 76 -14.83 7.32 -2.52
CA ALA A 76 -16.10 6.59 -2.45
C ALA A 76 -16.76 6.46 -3.83
N GLU A 77 -16.73 7.52 -4.64
CA GLU A 77 -17.22 7.52 -6.02
C GLU A 77 -16.44 6.55 -6.90
N THR A 78 -15.11 6.48 -6.76
CA THR A 78 -14.28 5.47 -7.42
C THR A 78 -14.71 4.07 -7.03
N PHE A 79 -14.88 3.76 -5.74
CA PHE A 79 -15.29 2.42 -5.30
C PHE A 79 -16.70 2.05 -5.75
N ALA A 80 -17.63 3.00 -5.78
CA ALA A 80 -18.95 2.81 -6.35
C ALA A 80 -18.87 2.45 -7.84
N ARG A 81 -18.06 3.16 -8.63
CA ARG A 81 -17.81 2.89 -10.07
C ARG A 81 -17.15 1.53 -10.30
N LEU A 82 -16.26 1.11 -9.39
CA LEU A 82 -15.63 -0.22 -9.41
C LEU A 82 -16.59 -1.35 -8.95
N GLY A 83 -17.84 -1.03 -8.63
CA GLY A 83 -18.86 -2.01 -8.28
C GLY A 83 -18.64 -2.66 -6.92
N ILE A 84 -18.17 -1.87 -5.95
CA ILE A 84 -17.91 -2.29 -4.57
C ILE A 84 -19.03 -1.74 -3.67
N ASP A 85 -19.63 -2.63 -2.86
CA ASP A 85 -20.54 -2.29 -1.76
C ASP A 85 -20.08 -3.02 -0.47
N GLU A 86 -20.90 -3.05 0.58
CA GLU A 86 -20.58 -3.72 1.84
C GLU A 86 -20.53 -5.27 1.79
N HIS A 87 -21.03 -5.89 0.72
CA HIS A 87 -21.10 -7.35 0.56
C HIS A 87 -19.96 -7.92 -0.29
N VAL A 88 -19.30 -7.08 -1.08
CA VAL A 88 -18.20 -7.48 -1.97
C VAL A 88 -16.93 -7.80 -1.18
N GLN A 89 -16.34 -8.97 -1.44
CA GLN A 89 -14.95 -9.29 -1.13
C GLN A 89 -14.04 -8.72 -2.23
N VAL A 90 -13.19 -7.77 -1.87
CA VAL A 90 -12.21 -7.18 -2.80
C VAL A 90 -10.88 -7.92 -2.74
N ILE A 91 -10.35 -8.32 -3.89
CA ILE A 91 -9.02 -8.89 -4.06
C ILE A 91 -8.19 -7.99 -4.98
N ALA A 92 -7.14 -7.37 -4.46
CA ALA A 92 -6.19 -6.58 -5.24
C ALA A 92 -4.94 -7.41 -5.55
N TYR A 93 -4.35 -7.26 -6.73
CA TYR A 93 -3.05 -7.85 -7.04
C TYR A 93 -2.19 -6.90 -7.87
N ASP A 94 -0.89 -7.18 -7.90
CA ASP A 94 0.06 -6.61 -8.84
C ASP A 94 1.10 -7.67 -9.22
N ASP A 95 2.20 -7.24 -9.83
CA ASP A 95 3.34 -8.07 -10.22
C ASP A 95 4.61 -7.81 -9.38
N ARG A 96 4.45 -7.12 -8.24
CA ARG A 96 5.53 -6.72 -7.31
C ARG A 96 5.22 -7.14 -5.88
N GLY A 97 4.56 -8.28 -5.69
CA GLY A 97 4.27 -8.86 -4.37
C GLY A 97 3.34 -8.01 -3.50
N GLY A 98 2.51 -7.16 -4.09
CA GLY A 98 1.57 -6.28 -3.40
C GLY A 98 2.07 -4.84 -3.18
N GLY A 99 3.21 -4.47 -3.77
CA GLY A 99 3.80 -3.14 -3.62
C GLY A 99 2.87 -1.98 -3.99
N PHE A 100 1.98 -2.19 -4.97
CA PHE A 100 0.97 -1.25 -5.43
C PHE A 100 -0.44 -1.66 -5.00
N ALA A 101 -0.77 -2.94 -5.06
CA ALA A 101 -2.08 -3.47 -4.68
C ALA A 101 -2.45 -3.15 -3.21
N ALA A 102 -1.45 -3.08 -2.33
CA ALA A 102 -1.66 -2.68 -0.94
C ALA A 102 -2.24 -1.25 -0.80
N ARG A 103 -2.03 -0.35 -1.78
CA ARG A 103 -2.63 0.98 -1.78
C ARG A 103 -4.15 0.93 -1.94
N LEU A 104 -4.68 0.10 -2.84
CA LEU A 104 -6.12 -0.12 -2.98
C LEU A 104 -6.68 -0.76 -1.69
N TRP A 105 -6.02 -1.81 -1.19
CA TRP A 105 -6.38 -2.47 0.07
C TRP A 105 -6.48 -1.48 1.24
N TRP A 106 -5.47 -0.63 1.43
CA TRP A 106 -5.46 0.35 2.51
C TRP A 106 -6.57 1.39 2.34
N SER A 107 -6.79 1.87 1.11
CA SER A 107 -7.79 2.89 0.80
C SER A 107 -9.23 2.41 1.08
N LEU A 108 -9.53 1.15 0.78
CA LEU A 108 -10.81 0.51 1.12
C LEU A 108 -11.02 0.45 2.64
N ARG A 109 -10.00 -0.02 3.35
CA ARG A 109 -10.03 -0.08 4.81
C ARG A 109 -10.12 1.29 5.47
N TYR A 110 -9.44 2.29 4.91
CA TYR A 110 -9.54 3.67 5.35
C TYR A 110 -10.99 4.18 5.27
N LEU A 111 -11.73 3.79 4.23
CA LEU A 111 -13.17 4.08 4.11
C LEU A 111 -14.08 3.04 4.78
N GLY A 112 -13.54 2.19 5.64
CA GLY A 112 -14.33 1.27 6.47
C GLY A 112 -14.88 0.05 5.75
N HIS A 113 -14.24 -0.36 4.65
CA HIS A 113 -14.51 -1.62 3.94
C HIS A 113 -13.43 -2.67 4.30
N PRO A 114 -13.65 -3.55 5.29
CA PRO A 114 -12.64 -4.49 5.79
C PRO A 114 -12.51 -5.77 4.96
N ALA A 115 -13.50 -6.09 4.11
CA ALA A 115 -13.56 -7.29 3.27
C ALA A 115 -12.65 -7.15 2.04
N SER A 116 -11.37 -6.89 2.28
CA SER A 116 -10.37 -6.64 1.24
C SER A 116 -9.09 -7.42 1.54
N ALA A 117 -8.50 -8.03 0.52
CA ALA A 117 -7.22 -8.72 0.62
C ALA A 117 -6.33 -8.49 -0.61
N VAL A 118 -5.05 -8.76 -0.46
CA VAL A 118 -4.07 -8.80 -1.56
C VAL A 118 -3.80 -10.25 -1.96
N LEU A 119 -3.72 -10.53 -3.26
CA LEU A 119 -3.32 -11.84 -3.77
C LEU A 119 -1.85 -12.09 -3.44
N ASP A 120 -1.58 -13.08 -2.60
CA ASP A 120 -0.23 -13.41 -2.15
C ASP A 120 0.60 -13.99 -3.31
N GLY A 121 1.74 -13.35 -3.60
CA GLY A 121 2.57 -13.65 -4.78
C GLY A 121 2.04 -13.08 -6.10
N GLY A 122 0.96 -12.31 -6.08
CA GLY A 122 0.48 -11.55 -7.24
C GLY A 122 0.11 -12.41 -8.45
N ILE A 123 0.21 -11.81 -9.64
CA ILE A 123 -0.08 -12.51 -10.91
C ILE A 123 0.88 -13.68 -11.17
N GLN A 124 2.10 -13.63 -10.63
CA GLN A 124 3.08 -14.71 -10.75
C GLN A 124 2.57 -15.98 -10.07
N ALA A 125 2.05 -15.89 -8.84
CA ALA A 125 1.49 -17.04 -8.14
C ALA A 125 0.25 -17.63 -8.86
N TRP A 126 -0.54 -16.79 -9.53
CA TRP A 126 -1.66 -17.24 -10.36
C TRP A 126 -1.17 -18.07 -11.56
N ILE A 127 -0.15 -17.59 -12.27
CA ILE A 127 0.45 -18.27 -13.42
C ILE A 127 1.16 -19.56 -12.98
N GLU A 128 1.92 -19.54 -11.89
CA GLU A 128 2.59 -20.71 -11.31
C GLU A 128 1.60 -21.83 -10.97
N ALA A 129 0.39 -21.47 -10.52
CA ALA A 129 -0.67 -22.42 -10.22
C ALA A 129 -1.36 -23.00 -11.48
N GLY A 130 -0.97 -22.56 -12.68
CA GLY A 130 -1.50 -23.04 -13.96
C GLY A 130 -2.89 -22.49 -14.30
N PHE A 131 -3.30 -21.38 -13.67
CA PHE A 131 -4.61 -20.78 -13.94
C PHE A 131 -4.56 -19.87 -15.18
N PRO A 132 -5.68 -19.76 -15.92
CA PRO A 132 -5.71 -19.04 -17.19
C PRO A 132 -5.61 -17.53 -16.98
N LEU A 133 -5.03 -16.84 -17.97
CA LEU A 133 -5.17 -15.38 -18.12
C LEU A 133 -6.22 -15.10 -19.21
N THR A 134 -6.73 -13.87 -19.21
CA THR A 134 -7.56 -13.33 -20.30
C THR A 134 -7.00 -12.00 -20.77
N THR A 135 -7.42 -11.56 -21.95
CA THR A 135 -7.17 -10.22 -22.51
C THR A 135 -8.45 -9.41 -22.65
N ASP A 136 -9.60 -10.00 -22.32
CA ASP A 136 -10.89 -9.33 -22.43
C ASP A 136 -11.04 -8.29 -21.33
N PRO A 137 -11.25 -6.99 -21.66
CA PRO A 137 -11.36 -5.96 -20.65
C PRO A 137 -12.64 -6.16 -19.82
N GLU A 138 -12.51 -6.17 -18.51
CA GLU A 138 -13.61 -6.37 -17.58
C GLU A 138 -14.22 -5.03 -17.12
N ARG A 139 -15.53 -4.99 -16.89
CA ARG A 139 -16.22 -3.87 -16.26
C ARG A 139 -17.23 -4.36 -15.26
N ARG A 140 -17.21 -3.79 -14.06
CA ARG A 140 -18.24 -4.04 -13.04
C ARG A 140 -19.36 -3.01 -13.15
N SER A 141 -20.58 -3.45 -12.87
CA SER A 141 -21.71 -2.52 -12.71
C SER A 141 -21.51 -1.70 -11.45
N ARG A 142 -21.82 -0.39 -11.56
CA ARG A 142 -21.79 0.52 -10.42
C ARG A 142 -22.64 -0.04 -9.27
N ARG A 143 -22.12 0.06 -8.04
CA ARG A 143 -22.85 -0.26 -6.79
C ARG A 143 -22.88 0.96 -5.86
N THR A 144 -23.60 0.85 -4.75
CA THR A 144 -23.65 1.90 -3.72
C THR A 144 -22.53 1.66 -2.71
N PHE A 145 -21.53 2.55 -2.67
CA PHE A 145 -20.50 2.52 -1.65
C PHE A 145 -20.82 3.51 -0.54
N VAL A 146 -20.95 3.05 0.70
CA VAL A 146 -21.21 3.90 1.88
C VAL A 146 -19.90 4.09 2.66
N PRO A 147 -19.21 5.23 2.54
CA PRO A 147 -17.93 5.44 3.19
C PRO A 147 -18.06 5.60 4.71
N ARG A 148 -17.19 4.93 5.45
CA ARG A 148 -17.01 5.08 6.90
C ARG A 148 -15.53 5.43 7.18
N PRO A 149 -15.11 6.67 6.86
CA PRO A 149 -13.71 7.08 6.98
C PRO A 149 -13.15 6.88 8.39
N ARG A 150 -11.91 6.41 8.47
CA ARG A 150 -11.14 6.16 9.71
C ARG A 150 -9.99 7.15 9.84
N PRO A 151 -10.25 8.42 10.23
CA PRO A 151 -9.23 9.47 10.28
C PRO A 151 -8.09 9.12 11.24
N ASP A 152 -8.33 8.28 12.25
CA ASP A 152 -7.32 7.75 13.18
C ASP A 152 -6.24 6.89 12.49
N ARG A 153 -6.44 6.49 11.23
CA ARG A 153 -5.48 5.71 10.42
C ARG A 153 -4.62 6.57 9.49
N LEU A 154 -4.92 7.86 9.36
CA LEU A 154 -4.20 8.81 8.52
C LEU A 154 -3.49 9.84 9.39
N VAL A 155 -2.27 10.18 9.02
CA VAL A 155 -1.46 11.23 9.63
C VAL A 155 -1.21 12.29 8.57
N THR A 156 -1.43 13.55 8.93
CA THR A 156 -1.16 14.70 8.08
C THR A 156 0.25 15.26 8.33
N LEU A 157 0.73 16.14 7.46
CA LEU A 157 1.98 16.85 7.69
C LEU A 157 1.90 17.71 8.96
N GLU A 158 0.76 18.37 9.19
CA GLU A 158 0.52 19.20 10.37
C GLU A 158 0.64 18.38 11.67
N ASP A 159 0.12 17.15 11.68
CA ASP A 159 0.26 16.23 12.82
C ASP A 159 1.74 15.90 13.11
N LEU A 160 2.56 15.75 12.07
CA LEU A 160 3.99 15.44 12.23
C LEU A 160 4.77 16.64 12.76
N LEU A 161 4.50 17.85 12.27
CA LEU A 161 5.20 19.06 12.67
C LEU A 161 4.92 19.44 14.14
N GLY A 162 3.74 19.05 14.67
CA GLY A 162 3.33 19.34 16.04
C GLY A 162 3.77 18.30 17.09
N ALA A 163 4.33 17.15 16.68
CA ALA A 163 4.56 16.02 17.57
C ALA A 163 6.05 15.79 17.89
N GLN A 164 6.30 15.19 19.06
CA GLN A 164 7.62 14.74 19.50
C GLN A 164 7.59 13.23 19.75
N ASP A 165 8.78 12.60 19.79
CA ASP A 165 8.96 11.17 20.06
C ASP A 165 8.14 10.24 19.13
N LEU A 166 8.05 10.62 17.85
CA LEU A 166 7.33 9.86 16.84
C LEU A 166 8.06 8.57 16.47
N LEU A 167 7.32 7.46 16.41
CA LEU A 167 7.82 6.21 15.84
C LEU A 167 7.55 6.19 14.33
N LEU A 168 8.45 6.79 13.56
CA LEU A 168 8.37 6.85 12.10
C LEU A 168 9.04 5.63 11.46
N ILE A 169 8.38 5.04 10.47
CA ILE A 169 8.89 3.89 9.71
C ILE A 169 8.93 4.23 8.23
N ASP A 170 10.13 4.31 7.67
CA ASP A 170 10.37 4.52 6.26
C ASP A 170 10.39 3.18 5.51
N SER A 171 9.50 3.04 4.54
CA SER A 171 9.33 1.81 3.78
C SER A 171 10.21 1.74 2.52
N ARG A 172 10.98 2.80 2.21
CA ARG A 172 11.86 2.86 1.03
C ARG A 172 13.06 1.91 1.18
N SER A 173 13.79 1.73 0.08
CA SER A 173 15.06 1.01 0.09
C SER A 173 16.06 1.72 1.01
N ARG A 174 17.09 0.98 1.42
CA ARG A 174 18.07 1.48 2.39
C ARG A 174 18.85 2.66 1.80
N GLU A 175 19.23 2.58 0.54
CA GLU A 175 20.01 3.57 -0.20
C GLU A 175 19.26 4.92 -0.23
N ARG A 176 17.95 4.88 -0.50
CA ARG A 176 17.08 6.07 -0.47
C ARG A 176 16.93 6.68 0.92
N TYR A 177 16.78 5.82 1.93
CA TYR A 177 16.70 6.25 3.32
C TYR A 177 18.01 6.91 3.78
N LEU A 178 19.16 6.30 3.48
CA LEU A 178 20.46 6.81 3.89
C LEU A 178 20.85 8.11 3.21
N GLY A 179 20.20 8.46 2.09
CA GLY A 179 20.53 9.63 1.30
C GLY A 179 21.60 9.39 0.25
N GLU A 180 21.83 8.13 -0.13
CA GLU A 180 22.83 7.75 -1.13
C GLU A 180 22.29 7.91 -2.55
N GLU A 181 21.00 7.63 -2.76
CA GLU A 181 20.31 7.72 -4.04
C GLU A 181 18.90 8.30 -3.86
N GLU A 182 18.42 9.11 -4.80
CA GLU A 182 16.99 9.44 -4.89
C GLU A 182 16.61 9.69 -6.35
N PRO A 183 16.04 8.68 -7.04
CA PRO A 183 15.72 8.80 -8.46
C PRO A 183 14.42 9.57 -8.73
N LEU A 184 13.56 9.76 -7.73
CA LEU A 184 12.19 10.25 -7.95
C LEU A 184 11.90 11.64 -7.37
N ASP A 185 12.58 11.99 -6.28
CA ASP A 185 12.30 13.19 -5.48
C ASP A 185 13.53 14.12 -5.44
N PRO A 186 13.39 15.44 -5.18
CA PRO A 186 14.49 16.40 -5.38
C PRO A 186 15.70 16.22 -4.45
N VAL A 187 15.51 15.59 -3.29
CA VAL A 187 16.53 15.43 -2.25
C VAL A 187 16.44 14.02 -1.67
N ALA A 188 17.60 13.39 -1.49
CA ALA A 188 17.74 12.10 -0.83
C ALA A 188 17.81 12.24 0.70
N GLY A 189 17.57 11.15 1.44
CA GLY A 189 17.60 11.13 2.91
C GLY A 189 16.25 10.72 3.47
N HIS A 190 16.04 10.96 4.76
CA HIS A 190 14.82 10.57 5.47
C HIS A 190 14.35 11.63 6.48
N ILE A 191 13.14 11.43 7.01
CA ILE A 191 12.58 12.27 8.07
C ILE A 191 13.38 11.98 9.34
N PRO A 192 13.94 12.98 10.05
CA PRO A 192 14.75 12.75 11.24
C PRO A 192 14.06 11.86 12.28
N GLY A 193 14.80 10.89 12.82
CA GLY A 193 14.33 9.89 13.78
C GLY A 193 13.57 8.71 13.17
N ALA A 194 13.33 8.70 11.85
CA ALA A 194 12.68 7.57 11.19
C ALA A 194 13.55 6.30 11.22
N ARG A 195 12.90 5.14 11.20
CA ARG A 195 13.56 3.84 11.07
C ARG A 195 13.32 3.26 9.70
N ASN A 196 14.36 2.74 9.05
CA ASN A 196 14.18 2.07 7.78
C ASN A 196 13.65 0.64 7.97
N ARG A 197 12.62 0.31 7.19
CA ARG A 197 12.12 -1.04 6.99
C ARG A 197 11.63 -1.20 5.56
N PHE A 198 12.56 -1.52 4.66
CA PHE A 198 12.23 -1.73 3.25
C PHE A 198 11.08 -2.74 3.08
N TRP A 199 10.02 -2.32 2.37
CA TRP A 199 8.79 -3.10 2.21
C TRP A 199 9.03 -4.50 1.62
N GLY A 200 9.99 -4.63 0.69
CA GLY A 200 10.31 -5.90 0.04
C GLY A 200 10.91 -6.95 0.99
N THR A 201 11.42 -6.53 2.16
CA THR A 201 11.91 -7.49 3.18
C THR A 201 10.79 -8.30 3.85
N ASN A 202 9.53 -7.93 3.62
CA ASN A 202 8.37 -8.71 4.05
C ASN A 202 8.11 -9.91 3.15
N LEU A 203 8.72 -9.96 1.97
CA LEU A 203 8.53 -11.02 1.00
C LEU A 203 9.63 -12.09 1.12
N ASP A 204 9.28 -13.30 0.72
CA ASP A 204 10.22 -14.40 0.47
C ASP A 204 10.80 -14.30 -0.97
N PRO A 205 11.77 -15.15 -1.34
CA PRO A 205 12.35 -15.12 -2.69
C PRO A 205 11.37 -15.46 -3.83
N GLN A 206 10.19 -15.99 -3.52
CA GLN A 206 9.12 -16.27 -4.47
C GLN A 206 8.14 -15.08 -4.60
N GLY A 207 8.40 -13.96 -3.91
CA GLY A 207 7.55 -12.77 -3.95
C GLY A 207 6.28 -12.89 -3.12
N ARG A 208 6.19 -13.90 -2.23
CA ARG A 208 5.06 -14.11 -1.32
C ARG A 208 5.36 -13.51 0.04
N PHE A 209 4.35 -13.14 0.80
CA PHE A 209 4.55 -12.68 2.17
C PHE A 209 5.17 -13.79 3.02
N ARG A 210 6.19 -13.44 3.80
CA ARG A 210 6.72 -14.33 4.83
C ARG A 210 5.63 -14.69 5.83
N SER A 211 5.78 -15.83 6.52
CA SER A 211 4.77 -16.28 7.48
C SER A 211 4.45 -15.21 8.55
N PRO A 212 3.21 -15.17 9.07
CA PRO A 212 2.81 -14.25 10.14
C PRO A 212 3.78 -14.23 11.33
N GLU A 213 4.29 -15.39 11.75
CA GLU A 213 5.24 -15.50 12.87
C GLU A 213 6.58 -14.86 12.55
N SER A 214 7.07 -15.04 11.32
CA SER A 214 8.33 -14.47 10.86
C SER A 214 8.24 -12.94 10.78
N LEU A 215 7.16 -12.44 10.19
CA LEU A 215 6.87 -11.01 10.12
C LEU A 215 6.70 -10.41 11.53
N ARG A 216 5.94 -11.06 12.41
CA ARG A 216 5.73 -10.61 13.80
C ARG A 216 7.04 -10.48 14.56
N ARG A 217 7.92 -11.48 14.48
CA ARG A 217 9.26 -11.42 15.11
C ARG A 217 10.08 -10.26 14.56
N SER A 218 10.07 -10.10 13.23
CA SER A 218 10.86 -9.06 12.58
C SER A 218 10.38 -7.65 12.90
N TRP A 219 9.06 -7.45 12.96
CA TRP A 219 8.46 -6.17 13.35
C TRP A 219 8.71 -5.85 14.82
N ARG A 220 8.57 -6.81 15.73
CA ARG A 220 8.89 -6.62 17.16
C ARG A 220 10.35 -6.22 17.40
N ARG A 221 11.28 -6.74 16.60
CA ARG A 221 12.69 -6.32 16.68
C ARG A 221 12.88 -4.84 16.34
N LEU A 222 12.09 -4.32 15.40
CA LEU A 222 12.15 -2.90 15.00
C LEU A 222 11.41 -2.00 16.00
N LEU A 223 10.23 -2.43 16.46
CA LEU A 223 9.34 -1.64 17.32
C LEU A 223 9.78 -1.64 18.80
N GLY A 224 10.55 -2.65 19.23
CA GLY A 224 10.90 -2.84 20.64
C GLY A 224 9.65 -3.12 21.47
N THR A 225 9.46 -2.34 22.54
CA THR A 225 8.31 -2.41 23.44
C THR A 225 7.12 -1.55 23.00
N ARG A 226 7.29 -0.71 21.97
CA ARG A 226 6.24 0.20 21.50
C ARG A 226 5.15 -0.56 20.75
N ASP A 227 3.89 -0.12 20.93
CA ASP A 227 2.77 -0.68 20.18
C ASP A 227 2.84 -0.24 18.71
N SER A 228 2.69 -1.19 17.79
CA SER A 228 2.51 -0.93 16.36
C SER A 228 1.43 0.12 16.04
N ALA A 229 0.37 0.25 16.84
CA ALA A 229 -0.65 1.28 16.65
C ALA A 229 -0.10 2.72 16.80
N GLN A 230 1.02 2.89 17.50
CA GLN A 230 1.68 4.19 17.68
C GLN A 230 2.56 4.54 16.48
N ALA A 231 2.98 3.54 15.70
CA ALA A 231 3.84 3.72 14.54
C ALA A 231 3.15 4.51 13.42
N ILE A 232 3.94 5.31 12.73
CA ILE A 232 3.54 6.07 11.55
C ILE A 232 4.41 5.58 10.40
N VAL A 233 3.77 4.95 9.42
CA VAL A 233 4.44 4.40 8.25
C VAL A 233 4.39 5.41 7.12
N TYR A 234 5.51 5.57 6.42
CA TYR A 234 5.60 6.34 5.19
C TYR A 234 6.54 5.67 4.18
N CYS A 235 6.60 6.20 2.96
CA CYS A 235 7.56 5.74 1.95
C CYS A 235 7.98 6.92 1.05
N GLY A 236 8.14 6.70 -0.26
CA GLY A 236 8.31 7.80 -1.21
C GLY A 236 7.08 8.70 -1.29
N SER A 237 5.89 8.13 -1.41
CA SER A 237 4.68 8.88 -1.76
C SER A 237 3.38 8.23 -1.28
N GLY A 238 3.42 7.42 -0.21
CA GLY A 238 2.21 6.87 0.42
C GLY A 238 1.65 5.58 -0.21
N VAL A 239 2.41 4.93 -1.10
CA VAL A 239 2.02 3.72 -1.80
C VAL A 239 2.57 2.48 -1.09
N THR A 240 3.88 2.20 -1.22
CA THR A 240 4.52 1.03 -0.60
C THR A 240 4.54 1.05 0.93
N GLY A 241 4.25 2.19 1.57
CA GLY A 241 3.95 2.25 2.99
C GLY A 241 2.77 1.36 3.36
N CYS A 242 1.73 1.31 2.51
CA CYS A 242 0.56 0.45 2.71
C CYS A 242 0.94 -1.04 2.76
N HIS A 243 1.99 -1.46 2.06
CA HIS A 243 2.49 -2.84 2.11
C HIS A 243 3.09 -3.18 3.49
N ASN A 244 3.80 -2.25 4.12
CA ASN A 244 4.28 -2.44 5.49
C ASN A 244 3.13 -2.49 6.50
N ILE A 245 2.09 -1.67 6.30
CA ILE A 245 0.85 -1.74 7.12
C ILE A 245 0.19 -3.11 6.96
N LEU A 246 0.02 -3.58 5.73
CA LEU A 246 -0.53 -4.91 5.44
C LEU A 246 0.27 -6.02 6.11
N SER A 247 1.61 -5.97 6.06
CA SER A 247 2.45 -7.02 6.66
C SER A 247 2.37 -7.02 8.19
N MET A 248 2.20 -5.86 8.85
CA MET A 248 1.95 -5.78 10.28
C MET A 248 0.60 -6.38 10.66
N VAL A 249 -0.47 -6.02 9.95
CA VAL A 249 -1.82 -6.54 10.20
C VAL A 249 -1.87 -8.05 9.94
N HIS A 250 -1.24 -8.53 8.86
CA HIS A 250 -1.11 -9.96 8.57
C HIS A 250 -0.32 -10.71 9.65
N ALA A 251 0.69 -10.07 10.23
CA ALA A 251 1.42 -10.56 11.39
C ALA A 251 0.62 -10.51 12.71
N GLY A 252 -0.66 -10.11 12.68
CA GLY A 252 -1.50 -9.99 13.88
C GLY A 252 -1.05 -8.89 14.85
N LEU A 253 -0.34 -7.87 14.35
CA LEU A 253 -0.05 -6.65 15.10
C LEU A 253 -1.19 -5.63 14.90
N HIS A 254 -1.25 -4.61 15.76
CA HIS A 254 -2.21 -3.54 15.58
C HIS A 254 -1.88 -2.72 14.32
N GLU A 255 -2.92 -2.27 13.61
CA GLU A 255 -2.77 -1.51 12.37
C GLU A 255 -2.10 -0.15 12.66
N PRO A 256 -0.89 0.12 12.14
CA PRO A 256 -0.24 1.42 12.27
C PRO A 256 -0.95 2.51 11.45
N ARG A 257 -0.54 3.76 11.64
CA ARG A 257 -1.06 4.90 10.88
C ARG A 257 -0.23 5.16 9.62
N LEU A 258 -0.84 5.71 8.58
CA LEU A 258 -0.17 6.09 7.34
C LEU A 258 0.06 7.60 7.28
N TYR A 259 1.29 8.05 7.02
CA TYR A 259 1.54 9.39 6.51
C TYR A 259 1.57 9.34 4.97
N ALA A 260 0.44 9.68 4.35
CA ALA A 260 0.23 9.49 2.91
C ALA A 260 1.07 10.46 2.06
N GLY A 261 1.33 11.68 2.54
CA GLY A 261 2.22 12.63 1.86
C GLY A 261 3.64 12.09 1.72
N SER A 262 4.11 11.35 2.72
CA SER A 262 5.35 10.59 2.68
C SER A 262 6.57 11.48 2.36
N TRP A 263 7.68 10.89 1.90
CA TRP A 263 8.91 11.62 1.61
C TRP A 263 8.71 12.75 0.60
N SER A 264 7.96 12.49 -0.48
CA SER A 264 7.72 13.46 -1.54
C SER A 264 7.01 14.72 -1.06
N GLU A 265 6.10 14.60 -0.08
CA GLU A 265 5.52 15.77 0.57
C GLU A 265 6.51 16.38 1.55
N TRP A 266 7.29 15.60 2.29
CA TRP A 266 8.28 16.09 3.27
C TRP A 266 9.41 16.90 2.63
N CYS A 267 10.02 16.39 1.56
CA CYS A 267 11.18 17.02 0.93
C CYS A 267 10.80 18.17 -0.02
N SER A 268 9.50 18.46 -0.23
CA SER A 268 9.05 19.56 -1.10
C SER A 268 9.27 20.95 -0.51
N ASP A 269 9.53 21.04 0.80
CA ASP A 269 9.88 22.29 1.48
C ASP A 269 11.30 22.15 2.05
N PRO A 270 12.27 22.90 1.52
CA PRO A 270 13.66 22.83 1.95
C PRO A 270 13.90 23.32 3.38
N ALA A 271 12.91 23.96 4.02
CA ALA A 271 13.01 24.36 5.43
C ALA A 271 12.81 23.19 6.40
N ARG A 272 12.24 22.06 5.95
CA ARG A 272 12.06 20.87 6.81
C ARG A 272 13.39 20.12 6.97
N PRO A 273 13.67 19.61 8.18
CA PRO A 273 14.94 18.93 8.43
C PRO A 273 14.99 17.59 7.70
N ILE A 274 16.17 17.24 7.22
CA ILE A 274 16.47 16.00 6.50
C ILE A 274 17.64 15.33 7.21
N ALA A 275 17.50 14.04 7.51
CA ALA A 275 18.57 13.20 8.03
C ALA A 275 19.14 12.29 6.93
N THR A 276 20.39 11.88 7.12
CA THR A 276 21.14 10.96 6.26
C THR A 276 21.91 9.98 7.13
N GLY A 277 22.25 8.81 6.60
CA GLY A 277 22.90 7.76 7.39
C GLY A 277 21.93 7.00 8.31
N GLU A 278 22.48 6.17 9.20
CA GLU A 278 21.68 5.39 10.16
C GLU A 278 21.31 6.24 11.37
N GLU A 279 20.09 6.08 11.88
CA GLU A 279 19.66 6.71 13.13
C GLU A 279 20.13 5.88 14.34
N PRO A 280 20.57 6.51 15.45
CA PRO A 280 20.97 5.80 16.67
C PRO A 280 19.86 4.88 17.18
N PRO A 281 20.11 3.71 17.78
CA PRO A 281 19.04 2.81 18.26
C PRO A 281 18.02 3.50 19.16
N LEU A 282 16.79 2.97 19.25
CA LEU A 282 15.85 3.45 20.27
C LEU A 282 16.53 3.26 21.63
N SER A 283 16.61 4.32 22.43
CA SER A 283 17.00 4.19 23.82
C SER A 283 15.94 3.32 24.50
N ASP A 284 16.34 2.15 24.98
CA ASP A 284 15.52 1.33 25.86
C ASP A 284 15.20 2.21 27.09
N GLY A 285 13.96 2.69 27.17
CA GLY A 285 13.42 3.32 28.37
C GLY A 285 13.18 2.27 29.45
#